data_AF-A0A7J9RPJ3-F1
#
_entry.id   AF-A0A7J9RPJ3-F1
#
_cell.length_a   1.000
_cell.length_b   1.000
_cell.length_c   1.000
_cell.angle_alpha   90.00
_cell.angle_beta   90.00
_cell.angle_gamma   90.00
#
_symmetry.space_group_name_H-M   'P 1'
#
loop_
_entity.id
_entity.type
_entity.pdbx_description
1 polymer ?
#
loop_
_entity_poly.entity_id
_entity_poly.type
_entity_poly.pdbx_seq_one_letter_code
_entity_poly.pdbx_strand_id
1 'polypeptide(L)' 'MIFIENIVLVQLDDKGFTQIFRPAEKKEVKIFLENKMGIEELYMENKSA' A
#
# COMPACT_ATOMS: atom_id res chain seq x y z
N MET A 1 -7.00 -1.18 -18.39
CA MET A 1 -6.09 -0.34 -17.57
C MET A 1 -6.72 -0.20 -16.20
N ILE A 2 -6.01 -0.56 -15.13
CA ILE A 2 -6.53 -0.51 -13.75
C ILE A 2 -5.85 0.67 -13.05
N PHE A 3 -6.64 1.54 -12.45
CA PHE A 3 -6.18 2.69 -11.67
C PHE A 3 -6.14 2.31 -10.18
N ILE A 4 -5.13 2.77 -9.44
CA ILE A 4 -4.92 2.40 -8.03
C ILE A 4 -6.05 2.89 -7.13
N GLU A 5 -6.72 3.97 -7.54
CA GLU A 5 -7.91 4.56 -6.92
C GLU A 5 -9.11 3.60 -6.90
N ASN A 6 -9.10 2.61 -7.80
CA ASN A 6 -10.14 1.59 -7.90
C ASN A 6 -9.81 0.32 -7.11
N ILE A 7 -8.64 0.26 -6.45
CA ILE A 7 -8.22 -0.90 -5.67
C ILE A 7 -8.58 -0.70 -4.20
N VAL A 8 -9.29 -1.68 -3.64
CA VAL A 8 -9.59 -1.79 -2.22
C VAL A 8 -9.09 -3.14 -1.73
N LEU A 9 -8.31 -3.15 -0.66
CA LEU A 9 -7.89 -4.38 0.01
C LEU A 9 -8.79 -4.62 1.21
N VAL A 10 -9.25 -5.85 1.34
CA VAL A 10 -10.14 -6.28 2.40
C VAL A 10 -9.52 -7.45 3.12
N GLN A 11 -9.44 -7.37 4.45
CA GLN A 11 -8.92 -8.42 5.31
C GLN A 11 -9.86 -8.61 6.50
N LEU A 12 -10.01 -9.84 6.98
CA LEU A 12 -10.61 -10.11 8.29
C LEU A 12 -9.52 -10.04 9.35
N ASP A 13 -9.76 -9.30 10.42
CA ASP A 13 -8.91 -9.36 11.61
C ASP A 13 -9.16 -10.63 12.42
N ASP A 14 -8.32 -10.88 13.42
CA ASP A 14 -8.39 -12.07 14.28
C ASP A 14 -9.69 -12.16 15.11
N LYS A 15 -10.46 -11.07 15.17
CA LYS A 15 -11.75 -10.98 15.86
C LYS A 15 -12.93 -11.09 14.89
N GLY A 16 -12.68 -11.25 13.59
CA GLY A 16 -13.70 -11.37 12.54
C GLY A 16 -14.23 -10.03 12.04
N PHE A 17 -13.63 -8.89 12.40
CA PHE A 17 -13.99 -7.60 11.83
C PHE A 17 -13.35 -7.41 10.47
N THR A 18 -14.09 -6.76 9.57
CA THR A 18 -13.57 -6.38 8.25
C THR A 18 -12.71 -5.13 8.35
N GLN A 19 -11.45 -5.26 7.96
CA GLN A 19 -10.54 -4.14 7.73
C GLN A 19 -10.50 -3.80 6.24
N ILE A 20 -10.64 -2.52 5.93
CA ILE A 20 -10.63 -1.99 4.57
C ILE A 20 -9.43 -1.06 4.44
N PHE A 21 -8.57 -1.34 3.46
CA PHE A 21 -7.43 -0.51 3.14
C PHE A 21 -7.56 0.04 1.72
N ARG A 22 -7.25 1.32 1.54
CA ARG A 22 -7.20 2.00 0.25
C ARG A 22 -5.73 2.31 -0.06
N PRO A 23 -5.04 1.50 -0.88
CA PRO A 23 -3.63 1.71 -1.18
C PRO A 23 -3.36 3.10 -1.77
N ALA A 24 -4.31 3.66 -2.54
CA ALA A 24 -4.24 5.01 -3.08
C ALA A 24 -4.15 6.12 -2.02
N GLU A 25 -4.41 5.84 -0.75
CA GLU A 25 -4.29 6.81 0.35
C GLU A 25 -2.94 6.70 1.09
N LYS A 26 -2.15 5.67 0.81
CA LYS A 26 -0.84 5.46 1.45
C LYS A 26 0.25 6.22 0.71
N LYS A 27 0.96 7.08 1.43
CA LYS A 27 2.02 7.94 0.86
C LYS A 27 3.15 7.11 0.26
N GLU A 28 3.50 6.01 0.92
CA GLU A 28 4.55 5.08 0.52
C GLU A 28 4.21 4.40 -0.81
N VAL A 29 2.94 4.04 -1.00
CA VAL A 29 2.44 3.44 -2.25
C VAL A 29 2.50 4.46 -3.40
N LYS A 30 2.17 5.73 -3.13
CA LYS A 30 2.31 6.80 -4.14
C LYS A 30 3.77 7.01 -4.53
N ILE A 31 4.67 7.13 -3.56
CA ILE A 31 6.11 7.28 -3.77
C ILE A 31 6.66 6.12 -4.59
N PHE A 32 6.25 4.88 -4.28
CA PHE A 32 6.63 3.69 -5.03
C PHE A 32 6.20 3.78 -6.51
N LEU A 33 4.94 4.13 -6.77
CA LEU A 33 4.39 4.22 -8.12
C LEU A 33 4.98 5.39 -8.93
N GLU A 34 5.18 6.55 -8.30
CA GLU A 34 5.66 7.77 -8.96
C GLU A 34 7.16 7.72 -9.26
N ASN A 35 7.98 7.27 -8.30
CA ASN A 35 9.44 7.27 -8.44
C ASN A 35 9.98 6.04 -9.18
N LYS A 36 9.11 5.12 -9.63
CA LYS A 36 9.49 3.77 -10.10
C LYS A 36 10.44 3.07 -9.12
N MET A 37 10.29 3.40 -7.84
CA MET A 37 11.14 2.88 -6.78
C MET A 37 11.00 1.36 -6.79
N GLY A 38 12.12 0.63 -6.75
CA GLY A 38 12.10 -0.81 -6.66
C GLY A 38 11.47 -1.27 -5.33
N ILE A 39 10.90 -2.48 -5.28
CA ILE A 39 10.37 -3.05 -4.03
C ILE A 39 11.46 -3.13 -2.95
N GLU A 40 12.70 -3.38 -3.38
CA GLU A 40 13.89 -3.45 -2.52
C GLU A 40 14.20 -2.09 -1.88
N GLU A 41 14.10 -1.01 -2.64
CA GLU A 41 14.34 0.36 -2.17
C GLU A 41 13.28 0.80 -1.16
N LEU A 42 12.00 0.49 -1.43
CA LEU A 42 10.89 0.75 -0.51
C LEU A 42 11.07 0.04 0.84
N TYR A 43 11.60 -1.19 0.83
CA TYR A 43 11.80 -1.99 2.03
C TYR A 43 12.93 -1.46 2.93
N MET A 44 13.96 -0.85 2.33
CA MET A 44 15.06 -0.22 3.07
C MET A 44 14.63 1.09 3.74
N GLU A 45 13.80 1.90 3.07
CA GLU A 45 13.29 3.16 3.62
C GLU A 45 12.39 2.91 4.85
N ASN A 46 11.50 1.91 4.77
CA ASN A 46 10.58 1.58 5.86
C ASN A 46 11.28 1.07 7.13
N LYS A 47 12.48 0.47 7.02
CA LYS A 47 13.29 0.01 8.16
C LYS A 47 14.03 1.12 8.90
N SER A 48 14.04 2.33 8.35
CA SER A 48 14.81 3.46 8.88
C SER A 48 13.94 4.46 9.66
N ALA A 49 12.67 4.13 9.90
CA ALA A 49 11.67 4.93 10.61
C ALA A 49 11.38 4.39 12.02
#